data_AF-A0A5C9ESK5-F1
#
_entry.id   AF-A0A5C9ESK5-F1
#
_cell.length_a   1.000
_cell.length_b   1.000
_cell.length_c   1.000
_cell.angle_alpha   90.00
_cell.angle_beta   90.00
_cell.angle_gamma   90.00
#
_symmetry.space_group_name_H-M   'P 1'
#
loop_
_entity.id
_entity.type
_entity.pdbx_description
1 polymer ?
#
loop_
_entity_poly.entity_id
_entity_poly.type
_entity_poly.pdbx_seq_one_letter_code
_entity_poly.pdbx_strand_id
1 'polypeptide(L)'
;MLKIFIYNEENRWIEETQILLFHDICAFIDTEHEKIYIWEGPNIKRARKRKAEAQLFSLLSENSDKNWNIIENQNKFPSEITNQIENMLELAKENKKRGKLKYSKFSTIRITFAIITISSFLKILSIFYIASLLFLPSNTSSYQISSTNYFFMLFVYRIITISTLILFSINLLIAFYEKDFWLIILSIIVISIDIGILLYISQGIFLFLFQEGSTDILFLIPKSDFIFFIILNLMALLIETIPIVYETVSFSKTYKKYIFIPN
;
A
#
# COMPACT_ATOMS: atom_id res chain seq x y z
N MET A 1 -4.91 -19.82 -40.60
CA MET A 1 -5.30 -18.77 -39.62
C MET A 1 -4.91 -19.26 -38.24
N LEU A 2 -4.03 -18.53 -37.55
CA LEU A 2 -3.55 -18.92 -36.23
C LEU A 2 -4.58 -18.49 -35.16
N LYS A 3 -5.05 -19.45 -34.36
CA LYS A 3 -5.92 -19.18 -33.21
C LYS A 3 -5.20 -19.52 -31.92
N ILE A 4 -5.47 -18.75 -30.88
CA ILE A 4 -4.75 -18.84 -29.61
C ILE A 4 -5.76 -19.14 -28.52
N PHE A 5 -5.52 -20.22 -27.76
CA PHE A 5 -6.36 -20.61 -26.65
C PHE A 5 -5.54 -20.71 -25.37
N ILE A 6 -6.08 -20.18 -24.27
CA ILE A 6 -5.53 -20.38 -22.92
C ILE A 6 -6.44 -21.29 -22.10
N TYR A 7 -5.82 -22.05 -21.21
CA TYR A 7 -6.53 -22.86 -20.24
C TYR A 7 -6.83 -22.06 -18.96
N ASN A 8 -8.11 -21.71 -18.74
CA ASN A 8 -8.53 -20.83 -17.64
C ASN A 8 -8.71 -21.58 -16.29
N GLU A 9 -9.02 -20.83 -15.23
CA GLU A 9 -9.26 -21.39 -13.88
C GLU A 9 -10.52 -22.26 -13.77
N GLU A 10 -11.50 -22.07 -14.67
CA GLU A 10 -12.72 -22.88 -14.76
C GLU A 10 -12.51 -24.22 -15.48
N ASN A 11 -11.25 -24.58 -15.79
CA ASN A 11 -10.88 -25.79 -16.53
C ASN A 11 -11.47 -25.82 -17.96
N ARG A 12 -11.38 -24.71 -18.68
CA ARG A 12 -11.83 -24.59 -20.07
C ARG A 12 -10.77 -23.90 -20.93
N TRP A 13 -10.75 -24.27 -22.21
CA TRP A 13 -9.97 -23.56 -23.24
C TRP A 13 -10.78 -22.37 -23.76
N ILE A 14 -10.22 -21.17 -23.68
CA ILE A 14 -10.86 -19.93 -24.13
C ILE A 14 -9.94 -19.25 -25.13
N GLU A 15 -10.50 -18.72 -26.21
CA GLU A 15 -9.75 -17.95 -27.20
C GLU A 15 -9.27 -16.63 -26.58
N GLU A 16 -7.97 -16.35 -26.67
CA GLU A 16 -7.34 -15.15 -26.12
C GLU A 16 -6.42 -14.54 -27.15
N THR A 17 -6.51 -13.23 -27.32
CA THR A 17 -5.77 -12.54 -28.38
C THR A 17 -4.83 -11.47 -27.87
N GLN A 18 -4.86 -11.17 -26.57
CA GLN A 18 -4.22 -9.96 -26.04
C GLN A 18 -3.14 -10.23 -25.00
N ILE A 19 -3.36 -11.12 -24.03
CA ILE A 19 -2.49 -11.22 -22.84
C ILE A 19 -2.14 -12.68 -22.50
N LEU A 20 -0.88 -12.93 -22.14
CA LEU A 20 -0.43 -14.19 -21.53
C LEU A 20 0.17 -13.94 -20.15
N LEU A 21 -0.19 -14.75 -19.15
CA LEU A 21 0.41 -14.71 -17.82
C LEU A 21 1.49 -15.79 -17.67
N PHE A 22 2.43 -15.57 -16.74
CA PHE A 22 3.54 -16.50 -16.51
C PHE A 22 3.13 -17.89 -15.99
N HIS A 23 1.90 -18.04 -15.50
CA HIS A 23 1.38 -19.29 -14.94
C HIS A 23 0.42 -20.00 -15.90
N ASP A 24 0.20 -19.44 -17.09
CA ASP A 24 -0.73 -19.98 -18.09
C ASP A 24 -0.09 -21.08 -18.93
N ILE A 25 -0.96 -21.84 -19.61
CA ILE A 25 -0.63 -22.75 -20.69
C ILE A 25 -1.47 -22.37 -21.89
N CYS A 26 -0.84 -22.26 -23.04
CA CYS A 26 -1.44 -21.72 -24.25
C CYS A 26 -1.27 -22.70 -25.40
N ALA A 27 -2.32 -22.88 -26.20
CA ALA A 27 -2.30 -23.67 -27.42
C ALA A 27 -2.48 -22.74 -28.62
N PHE A 28 -1.48 -22.71 -29.49
CA PHE A 28 -1.55 -22.03 -30.78
C PHE A 28 -1.96 -23.06 -31.83
N ILE A 29 -3.16 -22.91 -32.37
CA ILE A 29 -3.73 -23.81 -33.37
C ILE A 29 -3.53 -23.19 -34.75
N ASP A 30 -2.66 -23.80 -35.54
CA ASP A 30 -2.47 -23.49 -36.94
C ASP A 30 -3.33 -24.43 -37.78
N THR A 31 -4.50 -23.92 -38.18
CA THR A 31 -5.48 -24.70 -38.95
C THR A 31 -5.04 -25.00 -40.38
N GLU A 32 -4.10 -24.23 -40.93
CA GLU A 32 -3.63 -24.40 -42.32
C GLU A 32 -2.61 -25.53 -42.42
N HIS A 33 -1.76 -25.66 -41.41
CA HIS A 33 -0.71 -26.69 -41.36
C HIS A 33 -1.01 -27.87 -40.45
N GLU A 34 -2.21 -27.91 -39.86
CA GLU A 34 -2.68 -28.95 -38.92
C GLU A 34 -1.71 -29.16 -37.74
N LYS A 35 -1.20 -28.06 -37.20
CA LYS A 35 -0.24 -28.05 -36.09
C LYS A 35 -0.81 -27.37 -34.86
N ILE A 36 -0.45 -27.90 -33.69
CA ILE A 36 -0.75 -27.29 -32.40
C ILE A 36 0.57 -27.07 -31.67
N TYR A 37 0.87 -25.82 -31.34
CA TYR A 37 2.04 -25.47 -30.55
C TYR A 37 1.61 -25.19 -29.12
N ILE A 38 2.16 -25.94 -28.17
CA ILE A 38 1.82 -25.79 -26.74
C ILE A 38 2.91 -24.97 -26.06
N TRP A 39 2.55 -23.76 -25.67
CA TRP A 39 3.40 -22.90 -24.86
C TRP A 39 3.09 -23.07 -23.39
N GLU A 40 4.16 -23.17 -22.59
CA GLU A 40 4.08 -23.28 -21.14
C GLU A 40 4.67 -22.04 -20.49
N GLY A 41 3.88 -21.41 -19.63
CA GLY A 41 4.35 -20.32 -18.79
C GLY A 41 5.42 -20.81 -17.81
N PRO A 42 6.46 -20.01 -17.53
CA PRO A 42 7.60 -20.42 -16.70
C PRO A 42 7.22 -20.75 -15.24
N ASN A 43 6.03 -20.32 -14.77
CA ASN A 43 5.56 -20.51 -13.40
C ASN A 43 4.35 -21.46 -13.31
N ILE A 44 4.05 -22.24 -14.35
CA ILE A 44 2.90 -23.14 -14.34
C ILE A 44 3.06 -24.28 -13.31
N LYS A 45 1.99 -24.58 -12.58
CA LYS A 45 1.93 -25.75 -11.68
C LYS A 45 1.78 -27.04 -12.49
N ARG A 46 2.57 -28.06 -12.18
CA ARG A 46 2.51 -29.39 -12.84
C ARG A 46 1.10 -29.99 -12.89
N ALA A 47 0.30 -29.81 -11.84
CA ALA A 47 -1.08 -30.31 -11.80
C ALA A 47 -2.01 -29.63 -12.81
N ARG A 48 -1.84 -28.31 -13.03
CA ARG A 48 -2.63 -27.54 -14.02
C ARG A 48 -2.24 -27.95 -15.44
N LYS A 49 -0.94 -28.09 -15.70
CA LYS A 49 -0.41 -28.60 -16.97
C LYS A 49 -1.06 -29.93 -17.36
N ARG A 50 -0.99 -30.93 -16.48
CA ARG A 50 -1.58 -32.27 -16.73
C ARG A 50 -3.07 -32.22 -17.05
N LYS A 51 -3.84 -31.37 -16.37
CA LYS A 51 -5.27 -31.21 -16.63
C LYS A 51 -5.55 -30.58 -17.99
N ALA A 52 -4.81 -29.52 -18.31
CA ALA A 52 -4.93 -28.81 -19.58
C ALA A 52 -4.60 -29.74 -20.76
N GLU A 53 -3.49 -30.48 -20.66
CA GLU A 53 -3.09 -31.48 -21.66
C GLU A 53 -4.15 -32.56 -21.83
N ALA A 54 -4.58 -33.20 -20.73
CA ALA A 54 -5.58 -34.27 -20.78
C ALA A 54 -6.87 -33.82 -21.46
N GLN A 55 -7.33 -32.59 -21.18
CA GLN A 55 -8.52 -32.02 -21.79
C GLN A 55 -8.31 -31.61 -23.25
N LEU A 56 -7.12 -31.14 -23.62
CA LEU A 56 -6.79 -30.86 -25.01
C LEU A 56 -6.79 -32.14 -25.83
N PHE A 57 -6.14 -33.20 -25.33
CA PHE A 57 -6.13 -34.51 -25.98
C PHE A 57 -7.53 -35.11 -26.09
N SER A 58 -8.37 -34.98 -25.06
CA SER A 58 -9.76 -35.46 -25.14
C SER A 58 -10.55 -34.72 -26.22
N LEU A 59 -10.45 -33.38 -26.27
CA LEU A 59 -11.12 -32.56 -27.29
C LEU A 59 -10.67 -32.91 -28.71
N LEU A 60 -9.37 -33.18 -28.91
CA LEU A 60 -8.83 -33.61 -30.20
C LEU A 60 -9.30 -35.02 -30.58
N SER A 61 -9.39 -35.94 -29.61
CA SER A 61 -9.87 -37.30 -29.88
C SER A 61 -11.37 -37.36 -30.20
N GLU A 62 -12.17 -36.46 -29.62
CA GLU A 62 -13.63 -36.46 -29.79
C GLU A 62 -14.10 -35.71 -31.05
N ASN A 63 -13.35 -34.71 -31.52
CA ASN A 63 -13.86 -33.75 -32.51
C ASN A 63 -13.05 -33.68 -33.82
N SER A 64 -12.10 -34.58 -34.05
CA SER A 64 -11.16 -34.42 -35.16
C SER A 64 -10.82 -35.73 -35.88
N ASP A 65 -11.28 -35.84 -37.13
CA ASP A 65 -10.78 -36.80 -38.12
C ASP A 65 -9.36 -36.45 -38.64
N LYS A 66 -8.78 -35.35 -38.17
CA LYS A 66 -7.49 -34.82 -38.58
C LYS A 66 -6.36 -35.28 -37.65
N ASN A 67 -5.23 -35.64 -38.23
CA ASN A 67 -4.01 -35.98 -37.49
C ASN A 67 -3.23 -34.71 -37.13
N TRP A 68 -3.61 -34.05 -36.03
CA TRP A 68 -2.90 -32.89 -35.53
C TRP A 68 -1.48 -33.24 -35.06
N ASN A 69 -0.49 -32.49 -35.51
CA ASN A 69 0.88 -32.61 -35.02
C ASN A 69 1.11 -31.65 -33.86
N ILE A 70 1.37 -32.18 -32.67
CA ILE A 70 1.55 -31.40 -31.43
C ILE A 70 3.05 -31.13 -31.19
N ILE A 71 3.41 -29.86 -31.06
CA ILE A 71 4.77 -29.39 -30.86
C ILE A 71 4.86 -28.70 -29.50
N GLU A 72 5.48 -29.37 -28.53
CA GLU A 72 5.70 -28.85 -27.16
C GLU A 72 7.08 -28.18 -27.00
N ASN A 73 8.03 -28.52 -27.88
CA ASN A 73 9.38 -27.99 -27.78
C ASN A 73 9.41 -26.53 -28.29
N GLN A 74 9.48 -25.58 -27.35
CA GLN A 74 9.50 -24.15 -27.63
C GLN A 74 10.64 -23.72 -28.58
N ASN A 75 11.77 -24.45 -28.62
CA ASN A 75 12.88 -24.16 -29.54
C ASN A 75 12.54 -24.46 -31.01
N LYS A 76 11.42 -25.14 -31.28
CA LYS A 76 10.93 -25.45 -32.63
C LYS A 76 9.80 -24.52 -33.08
N PHE A 77 9.49 -23.48 -32.30
CA PHE A 77 8.41 -22.56 -32.65
C PHE A 77 8.83 -21.67 -33.81
N PRO A 78 7.96 -21.46 -34.81
CA PRO A 78 8.17 -20.45 -35.84
C PRO A 78 8.35 -19.06 -35.21
N SER A 79 9.14 -18.21 -35.89
CA SER A 79 9.42 -16.83 -35.43
C SER A 79 8.16 -16.00 -35.21
N GLU A 80 7.11 -16.27 -35.99
CA GLU A 80 5.81 -15.60 -35.86
C GLU A 80 5.15 -15.89 -34.51
N ILE A 81 5.14 -17.17 -34.09
CA ILE A 81 4.58 -17.59 -32.81
C ILE A 81 5.43 -17.06 -31.65
N THR A 82 6.76 -17.11 -31.76
CA THR A 82 7.64 -16.56 -30.71
C THR A 82 7.44 -15.06 -30.54
N ASN A 83 7.35 -14.29 -31.63
CA ASN A 83 7.10 -12.85 -31.56
C ASN A 83 5.73 -12.55 -30.94
N GLN A 84 4.71 -13.34 -31.26
CA GLN A 84 3.38 -13.16 -30.69
C GLN A 84 3.34 -13.49 -29.20
N ILE A 85 4.02 -14.56 -28.77
CA ILE A 85 4.21 -14.87 -27.35
C ILE A 85 4.93 -13.72 -26.65
N GLU A 86 6.00 -13.17 -27.24
CA GLU A 86 6.73 -12.05 -26.64
C GLU A 86 5.88 -10.80 -26.49
N ASN A 87 5.07 -10.45 -27.50
CA ASN A 87 4.15 -9.32 -27.47
C ASN A 87 3.06 -9.52 -26.39
N MET A 88 2.42 -10.70 -26.35
CA MET A 88 1.39 -11.01 -25.34
C MET A 88 1.96 -11.09 -23.91
N LEU A 89 3.23 -11.47 -23.78
CA LEU A 89 3.96 -11.45 -22.51
C LEU A 89 4.51 -10.08 -22.15
N GLU A 90 4.55 -9.10 -23.05
CA GLU A 90 5.17 -7.79 -22.79
C GLU A 90 4.49 -7.10 -21.62
N LEU A 91 3.15 -7.10 -21.59
CA LEU A 91 2.35 -6.58 -20.48
C LEU A 91 2.59 -7.35 -19.17
N ALA A 92 2.73 -8.68 -19.23
CA ALA A 92 3.04 -9.48 -18.04
C ALA A 92 4.47 -9.25 -17.55
N LYS A 93 5.46 -9.14 -18.46
CA LYS A 93 6.86 -8.80 -18.18
C LYS A 93 6.97 -7.39 -17.60
N GLU A 94 6.21 -6.43 -18.13
CA GLU A 94 6.11 -5.09 -17.60
C GLU A 94 5.47 -5.11 -16.20
N ASN A 95 4.39 -5.87 -16.00
CA ASN A 95 3.72 -6.04 -14.70
C ASN A 95 4.58 -6.80 -13.67
N LYS A 96 5.42 -7.76 -14.08
CA LYS A 96 6.37 -8.48 -13.22
C LYS A 96 7.60 -7.63 -12.89
N LYS A 97 8.09 -6.82 -13.85
CA LYS A 97 9.06 -5.73 -13.57
C LYS A 97 8.43 -4.69 -12.64
N ARG A 98 7.12 -4.45 -12.76
CA ARG A 98 6.28 -3.65 -11.85
C ARG A 98 5.68 -4.47 -10.70
N GLY A 99 6.38 -5.46 -10.14
CA GLY A 99 5.99 -6.17 -8.90
C GLY A 99 5.81 -5.28 -7.65
N LYS A 100 5.59 -3.97 -7.83
CA LYS A 100 5.24 -2.93 -6.87
C LYS A 100 3.76 -2.88 -6.51
N LEU A 101 2.85 -3.45 -7.32
CA LEU A 101 1.42 -3.37 -7.02
C LEU A 101 1.03 -4.42 -5.97
N LYS A 102 1.10 -4.03 -4.69
CA LYS A 102 0.74 -4.87 -3.54
C LYS A 102 -0.77 -5.04 -3.31
N TYR A 103 -1.60 -4.21 -3.93
CA TYR A 103 -3.03 -4.12 -3.64
C TYR A 103 -3.86 -4.88 -4.68
N SER A 104 -4.81 -5.67 -4.21
CA SER A 104 -5.72 -6.50 -5.00
C SER A 104 -6.99 -5.78 -5.45
N LYS A 105 -7.43 -4.74 -4.73
CA LYS A 105 -8.69 -4.01 -5.01
C LYS A 105 -8.46 -2.51 -5.18
N PHE A 106 -9.21 -1.88 -6.09
CA PHE A 106 -9.17 -0.41 -6.25
C PHE A 106 -9.73 0.34 -5.04
N SER A 107 -10.71 -0.23 -4.34
CA SER A 107 -11.28 0.36 -3.12
C SER A 107 -10.23 0.48 -2.01
N THR A 108 -9.42 -0.55 -1.79
CA THR A 108 -8.37 -0.55 -0.75
C THR A 108 -7.24 0.41 -1.11
N ILE A 109 -6.89 0.55 -2.39
CA ILE A 109 -5.94 1.59 -2.87
C ILE A 109 -6.46 3.00 -2.53
N ARG A 110 -7.73 3.30 -2.87
CA ARG A 110 -8.32 4.63 -2.64
C ARG A 110 -8.46 4.95 -1.15
N ILE A 111 -8.91 3.98 -0.34
CA ILE A 111 -9.05 4.16 1.12
C ILE A 111 -7.68 4.36 1.76
N THR A 112 -6.69 3.53 1.43
CA THR A 112 -5.32 3.67 1.96
C THR A 112 -4.76 5.04 1.59
N PHE A 113 -4.89 5.44 0.31
CA PHE A 113 -4.42 6.73 -0.14
C PHE A 113 -5.08 7.90 0.59
N ALA A 114 -6.39 7.83 0.83
CA ALA A 114 -7.11 8.84 1.61
C ALA A 114 -6.61 8.88 3.06
N ILE A 115 -6.44 7.72 3.70
CA ILE A 115 -5.95 7.60 5.08
C ILE A 115 -4.55 8.21 5.22
N ILE A 116 -3.58 7.81 4.38
CA ILE A 116 -2.21 8.34 4.47
C ILE A 116 -2.14 9.83 4.16
N THR A 117 -2.97 10.33 3.24
CA THR A 117 -3.02 11.75 2.88
C THR A 117 -3.59 12.60 4.03
N ILE A 118 -4.73 12.18 4.60
CA ILE A 118 -5.34 12.87 5.75
C ILE A 118 -4.40 12.82 6.94
N SER A 119 -3.78 11.66 7.21
CA SER A 119 -2.84 11.51 8.32
C SER A 119 -1.60 12.37 8.16
N SER A 120 -1.04 12.44 6.94
CA SER A 120 0.07 13.34 6.61
C SER A 120 -0.27 14.80 6.92
N PHE A 121 -1.46 15.24 6.50
CA PHE A 121 -1.95 16.59 6.81
C PHE A 121 -2.10 16.83 8.31
N LEU A 122 -2.71 15.90 9.05
CA LEU A 122 -2.89 16.00 10.51
C LEU A 122 -1.55 16.05 11.27
N LYS A 123 -0.55 15.27 10.85
CA LYS A 123 0.78 15.26 11.48
C LYS A 123 1.56 16.54 11.19
N ILE A 124 1.48 17.06 9.96
CA ILE A 124 2.03 18.38 9.62
C ILE A 124 1.36 19.47 10.47
N LEU A 125 0.03 19.43 10.62
CA LEU A 125 -0.71 20.35 11.47
C LEU A 125 -0.25 20.25 12.94
N SER A 126 0.00 19.03 13.44
CA SER A 126 0.52 18.80 14.79
C SER A 126 1.91 19.41 15.00
N ILE A 127 2.79 19.32 14.00
CA ILE A 127 4.11 19.96 14.06
C ILE A 127 3.95 21.48 14.17
N PHE A 128 3.14 22.10 13.32
CA PHE A 128 2.89 23.54 13.39
C PHE A 128 2.28 23.94 14.73
N TYR A 129 1.37 23.12 15.24
CA TYR A 129 0.74 23.32 16.53
C TYR A 129 1.74 23.32 17.68
N ILE A 130 2.56 22.28 17.81
CA ILE A 130 3.60 22.20 18.86
C ILE A 130 4.65 23.29 18.69
N ALA A 131 5.08 23.58 17.46
CA ALA A 131 6.03 24.65 17.19
C ALA A 131 5.49 26.03 17.58
N SER A 132 4.18 26.28 17.39
CA SER A 132 3.54 27.54 17.76
C SER A 132 3.63 27.86 19.26
N LEU A 133 3.79 26.85 20.11
CA LEU A 133 3.90 27.02 21.56
C LEU A 133 5.18 27.76 21.96
N LEU A 134 6.20 27.80 21.10
CA LEU A 134 7.41 28.60 21.33
C LEU A 134 7.13 30.10 21.44
N PHE A 135 6.04 30.57 20.82
CA PHE A 135 5.64 31.97 20.77
C PHE A 135 4.66 32.38 21.88
N LEU A 136 4.44 31.51 22.87
CA LEU A 136 3.63 31.86 24.04
C LEU A 136 4.26 33.00 24.84
N PRO A 137 3.44 33.86 25.51
CA PRO A 137 3.93 34.91 26.37
C PRO A 137 4.87 34.36 27.44
N SER A 138 6.02 35.00 27.61
CA SER A 138 7.01 34.55 28.58
C SER A 138 7.77 35.71 29.22
N ASN A 139 8.12 35.52 30.49
CA ASN A 139 9.03 36.38 31.23
C ASN A 139 10.46 35.83 31.13
N THR A 140 11.43 36.41 31.84
CA THR A 140 12.83 35.97 31.81
C THR A 140 13.01 34.49 32.15
N SER A 141 12.26 33.96 33.13
CA SER A 141 12.41 32.57 33.61
C SER A 141 11.25 31.63 33.27
N SER A 142 10.07 32.16 32.93
CA SER A 142 8.83 31.37 32.89
C SER A 142 7.93 31.69 31.71
N TYR A 143 7.21 30.67 31.23
CA TYR A 143 6.04 30.86 30.36
C TYR A 143 4.82 31.16 31.23
N GLN A 144 3.99 32.09 30.75
CA GLN A 144 2.73 32.45 31.39
C GLN A 144 1.58 31.90 30.55
N ILE A 145 0.89 30.88 31.07
CA ILE A 145 -0.19 30.22 30.35
C ILE A 145 -1.44 30.25 31.22
N SER A 146 -2.54 30.78 30.70
CA SER A 146 -3.82 30.67 31.42
C SER A 146 -4.23 29.19 31.51
N SER A 147 -4.86 28.80 32.62
CA SER A 147 -5.30 27.41 32.81
C SER A 147 -6.24 26.97 31.68
N THR A 148 -7.13 27.85 31.22
CA THR A 148 -7.98 27.61 30.03
C THR A 148 -7.16 27.30 28.78
N ASN A 149 -6.13 28.10 28.47
CA ASN A 149 -5.30 27.87 27.28
C ASN A 149 -4.47 26.60 27.42
N TYR A 150 -3.98 26.29 28.62
CA TYR A 150 -3.23 25.08 28.92
C TYR A 150 -4.05 23.81 28.64
N PHE A 151 -5.27 23.74 29.20
CA PHE A 151 -6.14 22.58 29.00
C PHE A 151 -6.68 22.51 27.57
N PHE A 152 -7.01 23.66 26.97
CA PHE A 152 -7.38 23.71 25.55
C PHE A 152 -6.24 23.17 24.68
N MET A 153 -4.99 23.49 25.03
CA MET A 153 -3.83 23.04 24.28
C MET A 153 -3.67 21.52 24.31
N LEU A 154 -3.72 20.95 25.50
CA LEU A 154 -3.66 19.50 25.67
C LEU A 154 -4.85 18.80 25.00
N PHE A 155 -6.03 19.41 25.02
CA PHE A 155 -7.23 18.88 24.39
C PHE A 155 -7.13 18.84 22.86
N VAL A 156 -6.70 19.93 22.23
CA VAL A 156 -6.47 19.97 20.78
C VAL A 156 -5.43 18.93 20.37
N TYR A 157 -4.31 18.86 21.10
CA TYR A 157 -3.27 17.89 20.79
C TYR A 157 -3.76 16.44 20.93
N ARG A 158 -4.57 16.17 21.97
CA ARG A 158 -5.22 14.87 22.19
C ARG A 158 -6.14 14.48 21.05
N ILE A 159 -6.99 15.40 20.56
CA ILE A 159 -7.90 15.11 19.44
C ILE A 159 -7.10 14.69 18.21
N ILE A 160 -6.08 15.46 17.83
CA ILE A 160 -5.30 15.16 16.62
C ILE A 160 -4.59 13.80 16.75
N THR A 161 -4.05 13.49 17.92
CA THR A 161 -3.41 12.21 18.23
C THR A 161 -4.39 11.04 18.17
N ILE A 162 -5.60 11.18 18.74
CA ILE A 162 -6.64 10.15 18.66
C ILE A 162 -7.11 9.93 17.21
N SER A 163 -7.32 11.02 16.45
CA SER A 163 -7.74 10.92 15.05
C SER A 163 -6.70 10.16 14.21
N THR A 164 -5.41 10.45 14.41
CA THR A 164 -4.33 9.77 13.69
C THR A 164 -4.19 8.30 14.10
N LEU A 165 -4.34 7.99 15.39
CA LEU A 165 -4.35 6.61 15.89
C LEU A 165 -5.48 5.77 15.29
N ILE A 166 -6.70 6.31 15.19
CA ILE A 166 -7.85 5.62 14.57
C ILE A 166 -7.56 5.34 13.09
N LEU A 167 -7.07 6.35 12.36
CA LEU A 167 -6.74 6.23 10.94
C LEU A 167 -5.69 5.14 10.70
N PHE A 168 -4.61 5.10 11.49
CA PHE A 168 -3.57 4.08 11.36
C PHE A 168 -4.00 2.69 11.85
N SER A 169 -4.93 2.60 12.80
CA SER A 169 -5.52 1.33 13.21
C SER A 169 -6.31 0.69 12.05
N ILE A 170 -7.10 1.49 11.33
CA ILE A 170 -7.79 1.04 10.11
C ILE A 170 -6.76 0.69 9.02
N ASN A 171 -5.74 1.51 8.85
CA ASN A 171 -4.71 1.29 7.84
C ASN A 171 -3.92 -0.01 8.07
N LEU A 172 -3.66 -0.36 9.33
CA LEU A 172 -3.01 -1.61 9.71
C LEU A 172 -3.84 -2.83 9.29
N LEU A 173 -5.15 -2.79 9.51
CA LEU A 173 -6.05 -3.87 9.08
C LEU A 173 -6.03 -4.06 7.56
N ILE A 174 -6.07 -2.95 6.81
CA ILE A 174 -5.97 -2.98 5.34
C ILE A 174 -4.61 -3.51 4.90
N ALA A 175 -3.53 -3.08 5.56
CA ALA A 175 -2.18 -3.50 5.25
C ALA A 175 -1.98 -5.01 5.47
N PHE A 176 -2.56 -5.59 6.52
CA PHE A 176 -2.58 -7.05 6.72
C PHE A 176 -3.37 -7.77 5.62
N TYR A 177 -4.53 -7.24 5.25
CA TYR A 177 -5.36 -7.82 4.18
C TYR A 177 -4.65 -7.83 2.82
N GLU A 178 -3.97 -6.73 2.46
CA GLU A 178 -3.22 -6.58 1.20
C GLU A 178 -1.77 -7.06 1.31
N LYS A 179 -1.34 -7.58 2.46
CA LYS A 179 0.02 -8.09 2.74
C LYS A 179 1.13 -7.07 2.47
N ASP A 180 0.86 -5.78 2.72
CA ASP A 180 1.85 -4.72 2.60
C ASP A 180 2.69 -4.59 3.87
N PHE A 181 3.81 -5.31 3.90
CA PHE A 181 4.72 -5.35 5.06
C PHE A 181 5.27 -3.98 5.47
N TRP A 182 5.52 -3.09 4.52
CA TRP A 182 6.05 -1.76 4.83
C TRP A 182 4.99 -0.91 5.53
N LEU A 183 3.74 -0.97 5.03
CA LEU A 183 2.63 -0.26 5.65
C LEU A 183 2.27 -0.81 7.03
N ILE A 184 2.45 -2.11 7.26
CA ILE A 184 2.33 -2.73 8.58
C ILE A 184 3.35 -2.12 9.55
N ILE A 185 4.64 -2.10 9.19
CA ILE A 185 5.70 -1.53 10.05
C ILE A 185 5.41 -0.07 10.35
N LEU A 186 5.11 0.72 9.31
CA LEU A 186 4.79 2.14 9.45
C LEU A 186 3.63 2.35 10.42
N SER A 187 2.55 1.59 10.27
CA SER A 187 1.37 1.73 11.13
C SER A 187 1.66 1.37 12.58
N ILE A 188 2.47 0.34 12.84
CA ILE A 188 2.86 -0.03 14.21
C ILE A 188 3.70 1.07 14.87
N ILE A 189 4.65 1.66 14.14
CA ILE A 189 5.48 2.76 14.65
C ILE A 189 4.60 3.95 15.06
N VAL A 190 3.69 4.37 14.17
CA VAL A 190 2.80 5.51 14.43
C VAL A 190 1.87 5.22 15.60
N ILE A 191 1.23 4.04 15.65
CA ILE A 191 0.35 3.67 16.77
C ILE A 191 1.13 3.68 18.10
N SER A 192 2.36 3.15 18.11
CA SER A 192 3.17 3.08 19.34
C SER A 192 3.54 4.47 19.86
N ILE A 193 3.94 5.37 18.96
CA ILE A 193 4.30 6.74 19.31
C ILE A 193 3.05 7.53 19.72
N ASP A 194 1.93 7.41 19.00
CA ASP A 194 0.66 8.05 19.37
C ASP A 194 0.15 7.60 20.74
N ILE A 195 0.26 6.31 21.08
CA ILE A 195 -0.04 5.83 22.44
C ILE A 195 0.90 6.48 23.47
N GLY A 196 2.21 6.55 23.16
CA GLY A 196 3.19 7.20 24.01
C GLY A 196 2.86 8.68 24.27
N ILE A 197 2.51 9.43 23.22
CA ILE A 197 2.08 10.83 23.31
C ILE A 197 0.80 10.93 24.15
N LEU A 198 -0.20 10.07 23.92
CA LEU A 198 -1.45 10.07 24.69
C LEU A 198 -1.20 9.84 26.18
N LEU A 199 -0.37 8.86 26.52
CA LEU A 199 0.01 8.61 27.91
C LEU A 199 0.75 9.81 28.50
N TYR A 200 1.65 10.42 27.75
CA TYR A 200 2.40 11.59 28.20
C TYR A 200 1.49 12.79 28.47
N ILE A 201 0.59 13.14 27.54
CA ILE A 201 -0.35 14.27 27.72
C ILE A 201 -1.48 13.96 28.71
N SER A 202 -1.74 12.68 29.02
CA SER A 202 -2.75 12.29 30.00
C SER A 202 -2.36 12.66 31.44
N GLN A 203 -1.07 12.93 31.69
CA GLN A 203 -0.59 13.44 32.98
C GLN A 203 -1.20 14.81 33.34
N GLY A 204 -1.73 15.55 32.36
CA GLY A 204 -2.55 16.73 32.60
C GLY A 204 -1.78 17.81 33.34
N ILE A 205 -2.18 18.12 34.57
CA ILE A 205 -1.51 19.13 35.40
C ILE A 205 -0.10 18.67 35.82
N PHE A 206 0.14 17.35 35.95
CA PHE A 206 1.43 16.80 36.38
C PHE A 206 2.51 16.78 35.30
N LEU A 207 2.20 17.31 34.12
CA LEU A 207 3.13 17.34 32.99
C LEU A 207 4.31 18.30 33.24
N PHE A 208 4.09 19.31 34.07
CA PHE A 208 5.10 20.31 34.42
C PHE A 208 5.17 20.54 35.93
N LEU A 209 6.35 20.93 36.40
CA LEU A 209 6.52 21.46 37.74
C LEU A 209 6.20 22.96 37.73
N PHE A 210 5.03 23.34 38.25
CA PHE A 210 4.65 24.76 38.30
C PHE A 210 5.49 25.53 39.31
N GLN A 211 5.85 26.77 38.95
CA GLN A 211 6.62 27.66 39.80
C GLN A 211 5.75 28.37 40.84
N GLU A 212 6.39 28.86 41.91
CA GLU A 212 5.76 29.74 42.89
C GLU A 212 5.09 30.94 42.22
N GLY A 213 3.89 31.29 42.68
CA GLY A 213 3.03 32.30 42.05
C GLY A 213 2.06 31.75 41.00
N SER A 214 2.11 30.45 40.70
CA SER A 214 1.04 29.80 39.94
C SER A 214 -0.27 29.79 40.72
N THR A 215 -1.37 30.02 40.02
CA THR A 215 -2.74 30.05 40.53
C THR A 215 -3.64 29.16 39.68
N ASP A 216 -4.89 28.95 40.10
CA ASP A 216 -5.87 28.18 39.32
C ASP A 216 -6.20 28.80 37.95
N ILE A 217 -5.88 30.09 37.76
CA ILE A 217 -6.15 30.84 36.53
C ILE A 217 -4.89 30.97 35.66
N LEU A 218 -3.71 31.02 36.29
CA LEU A 218 -2.44 31.30 35.62
C LEU A 218 -1.37 30.32 36.07
N PHE A 219 -0.85 29.55 35.13
CA PHE A 219 0.25 28.63 35.32
C PHE A 219 1.57 29.28 34.91
N LEU A 220 2.55 29.20 35.81
CA LEU A 220 3.93 29.61 35.58
C LEU A 220 4.78 28.36 35.39
N ILE A 221 5.26 28.15 34.17
CA ILE A 221 6.04 26.96 33.81
C ILE A 221 7.49 27.37 33.56
N PRO A 222 8.49 26.68 34.13
CA PRO A 222 9.90 26.95 33.82
C PRO A 222 10.15 26.86 32.32
N LYS A 223 10.86 27.85 31.76
CA LYS A 223 11.19 27.86 30.33
C LYS A 223 11.92 26.60 29.88
N SER A 224 12.86 26.11 30.69
CA SER A 224 13.62 24.88 30.41
C SER A 224 12.69 23.69 30.15
N ASP A 225 11.73 23.49 31.05
CA ASP A 225 10.85 22.33 31.07
C ASP A 225 9.87 22.39 29.90
N PHE A 226 9.34 23.59 29.63
CA PHE A 226 8.44 23.81 28.51
C PHE A 226 9.14 23.66 27.15
N ILE A 227 10.38 24.14 27.01
CA ILE A 227 11.18 23.95 25.81
C ILE A 227 11.52 22.46 25.62
N PHE A 228 11.88 21.75 26.70
CA PHE A 228 12.15 20.31 26.64
C PHE A 228 10.91 19.54 26.18
N PHE A 229 9.72 19.88 26.71
CA PHE A 229 8.45 19.34 26.24
C PHE A 229 8.24 19.55 24.74
N ILE A 230 8.46 20.77 24.23
CA ILE A 230 8.30 21.08 22.81
C ILE A 230 9.27 20.25 21.96
N ILE A 231 10.55 20.22 22.33
CA ILE A 231 11.58 19.48 21.58
C ILE A 231 11.27 17.98 21.55
N LEU A 232 10.89 17.39 22.69
CA LEU A 232 10.57 15.97 22.78
C LEU A 232 9.40 15.60 21.87
N ASN A 233 8.31 16.38 21.91
CA ASN A 233 7.14 16.13 21.06
C ASN A 233 7.45 16.39 19.58
N LEU A 234 8.23 17.41 19.24
CA LEU A 234 8.66 17.64 17.86
C LEU A 234 9.50 16.48 17.32
N MET A 235 10.42 15.93 18.11
CA MET A 235 11.21 14.76 17.71
C MET A 235 10.30 13.55 17.45
N ALA A 236 9.38 13.26 18.36
CA ALA A 236 8.41 12.17 18.18
C ALA A 236 7.58 12.36 16.90
N LEU A 237 7.03 13.55 16.69
CA LEU A 237 6.23 13.88 15.51
C LEU A 237 7.05 13.79 14.21
N LEU A 238 8.33 14.16 14.20
CA LEU A 238 9.19 14.06 13.02
C LEU A 238 9.50 12.61 12.64
N ILE A 239 9.72 11.74 13.63
CA ILE A 239 9.94 10.30 13.43
C ILE A 239 8.74 9.67 12.71
N GLU A 240 7.52 10.14 12.99
CA GLU A 240 6.30 9.68 12.31
C GLU A 240 6.08 10.38 10.96
N THR A 241 6.18 11.70 10.93
CA THR A 241 5.74 12.52 9.79
C THR A 241 6.58 12.25 8.56
N ILE A 242 7.91 12.11 8.70
CA ILE A 242 8.81 11.93 7.56
C ILE A 242 8.47 10.63 6.80
N PRO A 243 8.38 9.45 7.45
CA PRO A 243 7.92 8.22 6.80
C PRO A 243 6.52 8.33 6.17
N ILE A 244 5.56 8.97 6.84
CA ILE A 244 4.18 9.10 6.33
C ILE A 244 4.13 9.93 5.06
N VAL A 245 4.84 11.07 5.03
CA VAL A 245 4.92 11.94 3.86
C VAL A 245 5.62 11.21 2.71
N TYR A 246 6.73 10.51 3.00
CA TYR A 246 7.44 9.71 2.02
C TYR A 246 6.52 8.64 1.40
N GLU A 247 5.78 7.91 2.24
CA GLU A 247 4.84 6.88 1.79
C GLU A 247 3.73 7.48 0.95
N THR A 248 3.17 8.63 1.34
CA THR A 248 2.15 9.34 0.56
C THR A 248 2.64 9.66 -0.85
N VAL A 249 3.87 10.17 -1.00
CA VAL A 249 4.46 10.49 -2.30
C VAL A 249 4.76 9.23 -3.10
N SER A 250 5.32 8.20 -2.47
CA SER A 250 5.64 6.91 -3.10
C SER A 250 4.38 6.19 -3.60
N PHE A 251 3.35 6.14 -2.77
CA PHE A 251 2.05 5.54 -3.07
C PHE A 251 1.33 6.29 -4.18
N SER A 252 1.30 7.63 -4.11
CA SER A 252 0.75 8.47 -5.18
C SER A 252 1.42 8.21 -6.53
N LYS A 253 2.76 8.16 -6.57
CA LYS A 253 3.51 7.85 -7.81
C LYS A 253 3.19 6.46 -8.35
N THR A 254 3.05 5.47 -7.46
CA THR A 254 2.84 4.06 -7.83
C THR A 254 1.41 3.80 -8.30
N TYR A 255 0.42 4.38 -7.62
CA TYR A 255 -1.00 4.09 -7.83
C TYR A 255 -1.78 5.22 -8.51
N LYS A 256 -1.10 6.26 -9.03
CA LYS A 256 -1.72 7.45 -9.66
C LYS A 256 -2.90 7.10 -10.58
N LYS A 257 -2.71 6.12 -11.48
CA LYS A 257 -3.74 5.72 -12.45
C LYS A 257 -4.98 5.14 -11.76
N TYR A 258 -4.83 4.43 -10.64
CA TYR A 258 -5.93 3.75 -9.95
C TYR A 258 -6.68 4.64 -8.94
N ILE A 259 -6.05 5.75 -8.54
CA ILE A 259 -6.64 6.73 -7.62
C ILE A 259 -7.64 7.63 -8.36
N PHE A 260 -7.33 8.06 -9.58
CA PHE A 260 -8.06 9.14 -10.28
C PHE A 260 -8.92 8.70 -11.46
N ILE A 261 -8.92 7.43 -11.86
CA ILE A 261 -9.85 6.95 -12.90
C ILE A 261 -11.23 6.76 -12.27
N PRO A 262 -12.27 7.48 -12.74
CA PRO A 262 -13.65 7.24 -12.32
C PRO A 262 -14.13 5.88 -12.86
N ASN A 263 -14.90 5.16 -12.05
CA ASN A 263 -15.53 3.90 -12.46
C ASN A 263 -16.53 4.13 -13.59
#